data_AF-A0A1V5R9U4-F1
#
_entry.id   AF-A0A1V5R9U4-F1
#
_cell.length_a   1.000
_cell.length_b   1.000
_cell.length_c   1.000
_cell.angle_alpha   90.00
_cell.angle_beta   90.00
_cell.angle_gamma   90.00
#
_symmetry.space_group_name_H-M   'P 1'
#
loop_
_entity.id
_entity.type
_entity.pdbx_description
1 polymer ?
#
loop_
_entity_poly.entity_id
_entity_poly.type
_entity_poly.pdbx_seq_one_letter_code
_entity_poly.pdbx_strand_id
1 'polypeptide(L)'
;MQVEGVNPEQRTICIDNSASLKSLIALSHEIGHATAFQDMSDEQRERFVEINDTFRKCARYGKSIKKEILNEVLRSERDAWAVAIKLLKPAIKSGLLAKEDLLNYVHSIEGQGLKTYSKAIDRMIEKRLVEN
;
A
#
# COMPACT_ATOMS: atom_id res chain seq x y z
N MET A 1 29.92 -0.05 18.08
CA MET A 1 29.44 0.92 17.08
C MET A 1 28.58 1.92 17.83
N GLN A 2 28.99 3.19 17.88
CA GLN A 2 28.32 4.24 18.65
C GLN A 2 27.06 4.69 17.90
N VAL A 3 25.94 4.72 18.63
CA VAL A 3 24.69 5.34 18.19
C VAL A 3 24.83 6.82 18.48
N GLU A 4 25.12 7.63 17.47
CA GLU A 4 25.10 9.08 17.61
C GLU A 4 23.66 9.60 17.51
N GLY A 5 23.20 10.20 18.62
CA GLY A 5 22.23 11.30 18.63
C GLY A 5 20.85 11.05 18.06
N VAL A 6 19.93 10.55 18.88
CA VAL A 6 18.50 10.78 18.64
C VAL A 6 18.22 12.25 18.97
N ASN A 7 18.05 13.10 17.95
CA ASN A 7 17.54 14.45 18.13
C ASN A 7 16.01 14.38 18.35
N PRO A 8 15.48 14.68 19.56
CA PRO A 8 14.08 14.45 19.89
C PRO A 8 13.08 15.32 19.11
N GLU A 9 13.56 16.38 18.45
CA GLU A 9 12.72 17.35 17.75
C GLU A 9 12.46 17.01 16.28
N GLN A 10 13.25 16.10 15.72
CA GLN A 10 13.13 15.68 14.33
C GLN A 10 12.45 14.32 14.28
N ARG A 11 11.17 14.30 13.86
CA ARG A 11 10.47 13.07 13.41
C ARG A 11 11.04 12.57 12.08
N THR A 12 12.37 12.50 11.99
CA THR A 12 13.10 12.13 10.78
C THR A 12 13.51 10.67 10.94
N ILE A 13 12.98 9.81 10.08
CA ILE A 13 13.44 8.43 9.95
C ILE A 13 14.61 8.47 8.96
N CYS A 14 15.82 8.24 9.47
CA CYS A 14 16.99 8.01 8.62
C CYS A 14 16.88 6.62 7.99
N ILE A 15 16.61 6.58 6.69
CA ILE A 15 16.57 5.33 5.93
C ILE A 15 17.98 5.06 5.41
N ASP A 16 18.54 3.93 5.84
CA ASP A 16 19.83 3.44 5.39
C ASP A 16 19.82 3.27 3.85
N ASN A 17 20.92 3.61 3.19
CA ASN A 17 21.04 3.69 1.72
C ASN A 17 20.93 2.31 1.02
N SER A 18 20.64 1.26 1.80
CA SER A 18 20.42 -0.14 1.41
C SER A 18 18.94 -0.48 1.20
N ALA A 19 18.00 0.34 1.69
CA ALA A 19 16.58 0.15 1.43
C ALA A 19 16.24 0.67 0.03
N SER A 20 15.95 -0.23 -0.91
CA SER A 20 15.54 0.16 -2.25
C SER A 20 14.27 1.03 -2.18
N LEU A 21 14.12 1.99 -3.09
CA LEU A 21 12.91 2.81 -3.24
C LEU A 21 11.62 1.97 -3.26
N LYS A 22 11.70 0.78 -3.85
CA LYS A 22 10.62 -0.22 -3.85
C LYS A 22 10.23 -0.68 -2.44
N SER A 23 11.20 -0.83 -1.54
CA SER A 23 10.98 -1.18 -0.14
C SER A 23 10.23 -0.09 0.61
N LEU A 24 10.50 1.19 0.31
CA LEU A 24 9.76 2.31 0.91
C LEU A 24 8.31 2.39 0.42
N ILE A 25 8.10 2.17 -0.88
CA ILE A 25 6.76 2.10 -1.45
C ILE A 25 5.99 0.91 -0.86
N ALA A 26 6.62 -0.27 -0.79
CA ALA A 26 6.05 -1.47 -0.17
C ALA A 26 5.68 -1.22 1.30
N LEU A 27 6.60 -0.65 2.09
CA LEU A 27 6.38 -0.36 3.50
C LEU A 27 5.22 0.63 3.70
N SER A 28 5.14 1.65 2.84
CA SER A 28 4.05 2.63 2.89
C SER A 28 2.68 1.97 2.61
N HIS A 29 2.65 0.97 1.72
CA HIS A 29 1.46 0.18 1.44
C HIS A 29 1.06 -0.71 2.62
N GLU A 30 2.01 -1.41 3.23
CA GLU A 30 1.76 -2.23 4.44
C GLU A 30 1.29 -1.39 5.64
N ILE A 31 1.83 -0.17 5.80
CA ILE A 31 1.32 0.78 6.80
C ILE A 31 -0.14 1.13 6.52
N GLY A 32 -0.53 1.25 5.25
CA GLY A 32 -1.92 1.45 4.84
C GLY A 32 -2.83 0.32 5.31
N HIS A 33 -2.44 -0.95 5.10
CA HIS A 33 -3.19 -2.09 5.62
C HIS A 33 -3.25 -2.10 7.15
N ALA A 34 -2.13 -1.85 7.82
CA ALA A 34 -2.07 -1.83 9.28
C ALA A 34 -2.99 -0.73 9.87
N THR A 35 -3.03 0.44 9.23
CA THR A 35 -3.88 1.57 9.66
C THR A 35 -5.35 1.20 9.52
N ALA A 36 -5.75 0.68 8.35
CA ALA A 36 -7.11 0.23 8.11
C ALA A 36 -7.54 -0.87 9.10
N PHE A 37 -6.62 -1.80 9.43
CA PHE A 37 -6.89 -2.89 10.37
C PHE A 37 -7.00 -2.42 11.83
N GLN A 38 -6.24 -1.39 12.22
CA GLN A 38 -6.31 -0.82 13.57
C GLN A 38 -7.68 -0.19 13.85
N ASP A 39 -8.27 0.47 12.86
CA ASP A 39 -9.57 1.15 12.98
C ASP A 39 -10.78 0.19 12.92
N MET A 40 -10.57 -1.09 12.64
CA MET A 40 -11.62 -2.11 12.61
C MET A 40 -12.02 -2.61 14.00
N SER A 41 -13.30 -2.91 14.19
CA SER A 41 -13.78 -3.71 15.32
C SER A 41 -13.29 -5.16 15.22
N ASP A 42 -13.37 -5.92 16.31
CA ASP A 42 -12.94 -7.33 16.32
C ASP A 42 -13.73 -8.18 15.29
N GLU A 43 -15.04 -7.98 15.20
CA GLU A 43 -15.90 -8.64 14.19
C GLU A 43 -15.50 -8.30 12.75
N GLN A 44 -15.10 -7.05 12.49
CA GLN A 44 -14.62 -6.61 11.19
C GLN A 44 -13.26 -7.23 10.87
N ARG A 45 -12.36 -7.35 11.86
CA ARG A 45 -11.05 -7.97 11.71
C ARG A 45 -11.17 -9.45 11.38
N GLU A 46 -12.01 -10.19 12.08
CA GLU A 46 -12.25 -11.61 11.80
C GLU A 46 -12.74 -11.81 10.37
N ARG A 47 -13.73 -11.00 9.94
CA ARG A 47 -14.24 -11.05 8.57
C ARG A 47 -13.17 -10.69 7.53
N PHE A 48 -12.33 -9.70 7.81
CA PHE A 48 -11.21 -9.31 6.94
C PHE A 48 -10.20 -10.45 6.77
N VAL A 49 -9.86 -11.15 7.86
CA VAL A 49 -8.95 -12.30 7.83
C VAL A 49 -9.55 -13.44 7.01
N GLU A 50 -10.84 -13.74 7.19
CA GLU A 50 -11.54 -14.80 6.44
C GLU A 50 -11.58 -14.51 4.93
N ILE A 51 -11.89 -13.27 4.55
CA ILE A 51 -11.94 -12.83 3.15
C ILE A 51 -10.56 -12.98 2.50
N ASN A 52 -9.50 -12.51 3.15
CA ASN A 52 -8.14 -12.59 2.63
C ASN A 52 -7.63 -14.02 2.54
N ASP A 53 -7.91 -14.86 3.54
CA ASP A 53 -7.57 -16.28 3.50
C ASP A 53 -8.30 -17.00 2.36
N THR A 54 -9.58 -16.71 2.16
CA THR A 54 -10.35 -17.28 1.05
C THR A 54 -9.81 -16.85 -0.30
N PHE A 55 -9.48 -15.56 -0.47
CA PHE A 55 -8.86 -15.05 -1.69
C PHE A 55 -7.53 -15.76 -1.99
N ARG A 56 -6.65 -15.88 -0.98
CA ARG A 56 -5.35 -16.56 -1.11
C ARG A 56 -5.50 -18.03 -1.46
N LYS A 57 -6.45 -18.74 -0.85
CA LYS A 57 -6.77 -20.14 -1.18
C LYS A 57 -7.26 -20.26 -2.63
N CYS A 58 -8.19 -19.41 -3.06
CA CYS A 58 -8.66 -19.44 -4.44
C CYS A 58 -7.54 -19.17 -5.44
N ALA A 59 -6.69 -18.17 -5.19
CA ALA A 59 -5.55 -17.86 -6.04
C ALA A 59 -4.54 -19.03 -6.10
N ARG A 60 -4.22 -19.65 -4.95
CA ARG A 60 -3.27 -20.78 -4.87
C ARG A 60 -3.77 -22.03 -5.61
N TYR A 61 -5.06 -22.33 -5.50
CA TYR A 61 -5.64 -23.55 -6.06
C TYR A 61 -6.32 -23.33 -7.42
N GLY A 62 -6.16 -22.15 -8.04
CA GLY A 62 -6.78 -21.82 -9.32
C GLY A 62 -8.31 -21.91 -9.32
N LYS A 63 -8.96 -21.70 -8.17
CA LYS A 63 -10.42 -21.75 -8.05
C LYS A 63 -11.03 -20.40 -8.42
N SER A 64 -12.26 -20.43 -8.92
CA SER A 64 -13.02 -19.20 -9.16
C SER A 64 -13.21 -18.40 -7.86
N ILE A 65 -12.97 -17.10 -7.94
CA ILE A 65 -13.14 -16.17 -6.82
C ILE A 65 -14.55 -15.58 -6.93
N LYS A 66 -15.33 -15.65 -5.84
CA LYS A 66 -16.63 -14.98 -5.78
C LYS A 66 -16.45 -13.47 -5.90
N LYS A 67 -17.33 -12.81 -6.65
CA LYS A 67 -17.28 -11.36 -6.90
C LYS A 67 -17.25 -10.53 -5.61
N GLU A 68 -17.98 -10.96 -4.58
CA GLU A 68 -18.03 -10.28 -3.27
C GLU A 68 -16.66 -10.27 -2.58
N ILE A 69 -15.97 -11.42 -2.57
CA ILE A 69 -14.62 -11.56 -2.00
C ILE A 69 -13.64 -10.69 -2.78
N LEU A 70 -13.71 -10.74 -4.11
CA LEU A 70 -12.86 -9.91 -4.96
C LEU A 70 -13.09 -8.42 -4.70
N ASN A 71 -14.34 -7.97 -4.61
CA ASN A 71 -14.66 -6.57 -4.34
C ASN A 71 -14.14 -6.09 -2.99
N GLU A 72 -14.20 -6.95 -1.97
CA GLU A 72 -13.70 -6.63 -0.63
C GLU A 72 -12.17 -6.52 -0.59
N VAL A 73 -11.47 -7.46 -1.22
CA VAL A 73 -10.00 -7.36 -1.38
C VAL A 73 -9.64 -6.08 -2.13
N LEU A 74 -10.30 -5.80 -3.26
CA LEU A 74 -10.04 -4.58 -4.04
C LEU A 74 -10.28 -3.29 -3.25
N ARG A 75 -11.31 -3.28 -2.39
CA ARG A 75 -11.57 -2.13 -1.51
C ARG A 75 -10.44 -1.96 -0.51
N SER A 76 -10.03 -3.04 0.15
CA SER A 76 -8.92 -3.05 1.11
C SER A 76 -7.62 -2.52 0.50
N GLU A 77 -7.23 -3.06 -0.66
CA GLU A 77 -6.03 -2.60 -1.37
C GLU A 77 -6.13 -1.10 -1.68
N ARG A 78 -7.29 -0.63 -2.17
CA ARG A 78 -7.48 0.79 -2.53
C ARG A 78 -7.28 1.69 -1.31
N ASP A 79 -7.83 1.29 -0.18
CA ASP A 79 -7.76 2.07 1.05
C ASP A 79 -6.31 2.08 1.60
N ALA A 80 -5.58 0.96 1.47
CA ALA A 80 -4.16 0.90 1.80
C ALA A 80 -3.30 1.82 0.92
N TRP A 81 -3.50 1.78 -0.40
CA TRP A 81 -2.83 2.69 -1.33
C TRP A 81 -3.16 4.16 -1.07
N ALA A 82 -4.40 4.48 -0.69
CA ALA A 82 -4.80 5.84 -0.35
C ALA A 82 -3.97 6.42 0.82
N VAL A 83 -3.64 5.58 1.80
CA VAL A 83 -2.75 5.94 2.92
C VAL A 83 -1.31 6.02 2.45
N ALA A 84 -0.82 5.03 1.71
CA ALA A 84 0.55 5.00 1.19
C ALA A 84 0.88 6.27 0.37
N ILE A 85 -0.03 6.67 -0.53
CA ILE A 85 0.13 7.88 -1.34
C ILE A 85 0.21 9.12 -0.45
N LYS A 86 -0.61 9.21 0.60
CA LYS A 86 -0.56 10.34 1.54
C LYS A 86 0.81 10.44 2.22
N LEU A 87 1.42 9.30 2.56
CA LEU A 87 2.76 9.23 3.15
C LEU A 87 3.87 9.57 2.15
N LEU A 88 3.73 9.13 0.90
CA LEU A 88 4.73 9.34 -0.16
C LEU A 88 4.62 10.71 -0.83
N LYS A 89 3.46 11.36 -0.77
CA LYS A 89 3.17 12.64 -1.43
C LYS A 89 4.21 13.75 -1.13
N PRO A 90 4.69 13.95 0.12
CA PRO A 90 5.73 14.93 0.39
C PRO A 90 7.04 14.64 -0.35
N ALA A 91 7.48 13.38 -0.37
CA ALA A 91 8.70 12.95 -1.07
C ALA A 91 8.58 13.10 -2.59
N ILE A 92 7.37 12.89 -3.14
CA ILE A 92 7.08 13.12 -4.56
C ILE A 92 7.10 14.62 -4.86
N LYS A 93 6.43 15.45 -4.05
CA LYS A 93 6.40 16.92 -4.23
C LYS A 93 7.78 17.54 -4.11
N SER A 94 8.68 16.97 -3.30
CA SER A 94 10.06 17.44 -3.15
C SER A 94 11.03 16.90 -4.21
N GLY A 95 10.57 16.04 -5.14
CA GLY A 95 11.42 15.42 -6.16
C GLY A 95 12.35 14.32 -5.66
N LEU A 96 12.19 13.85 -4.41
CA LEU A 96 12.97 12.75 -3.84
C LEU A 96 12.51 11.37 -4.35
N LEU A 97 11.25 11.27 -4.75
CA LEU A 97 10.65 10.08 -5.35
C LEU A 97 9.99 10.48 -6.68
N ALA A 98 10.36 9.84 -7.79
CA ALA A 98 9.67 10.06 -9.04
C ALA A 98 8.26 9.44 -8.98
N LYS A 99 7.26 10.14 -9.50
CA LYS A 99 5.88 9.65 -9.59
C LYS A 99 5.83 8.35 -10.41
N GLU A 100 6.64 8.28 -11.45
CA GLU A 100 6.75 7.16 -12.37
C GLU A 100 7.24 5.89 -11.64
N ASP A 101 8.11 6.00 -10.65
CA ASP A 101 8.58 4.85 -9.87
C ASP A 101 7.46 4.25 -9.01
N LEU A 102 6.58 5.10 -8.46
CA LEU A 102 5.38 4.64 -7.74
C LEU A 102 4.42 3.91 -8.68
N LEU A 103 4.14 4.49 -9.86
CA LEU A 103 3.27 3.87 -10.85
C LEU A 103 3.84 2.53 -11.36
N ASN A 104 5.13 2.52 -11.70
CA ASN A 104 5.82 1.31 -12.15
C ASN A 104 5.80 0.22 -11.06
N TYR A 105 5.91 0.59 -9.79
CA TYR A 105 5.80 -0.36 -8.69
C TYR A 105 4.39 -0.96 -8.60
N VAL A 106 3.35 -0.13 -8.62
CA VAL A 106 1.95 -0.59 -8.63
C VAL A 106 1.69 -1.53 -9.82
N HIS A 107 2.18 -1.17 -11.00
CA HIS A 107 2.06 -1.99 -12.21
C HIS A 107 2.88 -3.28 -12.12
N SER A 108 4.03 -3.28 -11.44
CA SER A 108 4.82 -4.50 -11.24
C SER A 108 4.12 -5.55 -10.36
N ILE A 109 3.19 -5.12 -9.50
CA ILE A 109 2.38 -6.01 -8.66
C ILE A 109 1.20 -6.61 -9.46
N GLU A 110 0.84 -6.06 -10.62
CA GLU A 110 -0.26 -6.54 -11.48
C GLU A 110 -0.13 -8.00 -11.94
N GLY A 111 1.08 -8.58 -11.87
CA GLY A 111 1.31 -10.01 -12.11
C GLY A 111 0.50 -10.94 -11.20
N GLN A 112 -0.05 -10.44 -10.09
CA GLN A 112 -0.78 -11.22 -9.07
C GLN A 112 -2.32 -11.13 -9.17
N GLY A 113 -2.88 -11.01 -10.37
CA GLY A 113 -4.33 -11.15 -10.59
C GLY A 113 -5.16 -9.86 -10.44
N LEU A 114 -4.48 -8.72 -10.33
CA LEU A 114 -5.08 -7.40 -10.10
C LEU A 114 -5.02 -6.48 -11.34
N LYS A 115 -4.93 -7.02 -12.56
CA LYS A 115 -4.84 -6.20 -13.81
C LYS A 115 -5.98 -5.19 -14.01
N THR A 116 -7.15 -5.39 -13.40
CA THR A 116 -8.29 -4.45 -13.48
C THR A 116 -8.19 -3.33 -12.43
N TYR A 117 -7.33 -3.50 -11.44
CA TYR A 117 -7.20 -2.65 -10.26
C TYR A 117 -6.27 -1.46 -10.50
N SER A 118 -5.22 -1.61 -11.31
CA SER A 118 -4.23 -0.55 -11.52
C SER A 118 -4.82 0.73 -12.09
N LYS A 119 -5.72 0.66 -13.08
CA LYS A 119 -6.36 1.86 -13.64
C LYS A 119 -7.15 2.68 -12.63
N ALA A 120 -7.75 2.04 -11.62
CA ALA A 120 -8.48 2.75 -10.57
C ALA A 120 -7.52 3.39 -9.56
N ILE A 121 -6.41 2.71 -9.24
CA ILE A 121 -5.34 3.28 -8.41
C ILE A 121 -4.63 4.41 -9.15
N ASP A 122 -4.32 4.26 -10.43
CA ASP A 122 -3.66 5.27 -11.26
C ASP A 122 -4.43 6.58 -11.19
N ARG A 123 -5.75 6.53 -11.45
CA ARG A 123 -6.63 7.70 -11.32
C ARG A 123 -6.65 8.27 -9.90
N MET A 124 -6.57 7.43 -8.88
CA MET A 124 -6.52 7.87 -7.48
C MET A 124 -5.19 8.54 -7.14
N ILE A 125 -4.07 7.97 -7.58
CA ILE A 125 -2.71 8.54 -7.45
C ILE A 125 -2.70 9.90 -8.11
N GLU A 126 -3.14 9.99 -9.37
CA GLU A 126 -3.19 11.24 -10.12
C GLU A 126 -4.04 12.30 -9.41
N LYS A 127 -5.25 11.94 -8.98
CA LYS A 127 -6.13 12.86 -8.25
C LYS A 127 -5.49 13.36 -6.95
N ARG A 128 -4.94 12.46 -6.13
CA ARG A 128 -4.40 12.79 -4.79
C ARG A 128 -3.08 13.54 -4.82
N LEU A 129 -2.29 13.38 -5.88
CA LEU A 129 -1.05 14.14 -6.07
C LEU A 129 -1.34 15.60 -6.46
N VAL A 130 -2.45 15.85 -7.16
CA VAL A 130 -2.87 17.20 -7.59
C VAL A 130 -3.62 17.95 -6.48
N GLU A 131 -4.39 17.26 -5.65
CA GLU A 131 -5.05 17.86 -4.48
C GLU A 131 -3.97 18.38 -3.49
N ASN A 132 -4.19 19.52 -2.84
CA ASN A 132 -3.17 20.17 -1.99
C ASN A 132 -3.02 19.49 -0.63
#